data_AF-A0A6N2TUN2-F1
#
_entry.id   AF-A0A6N2TUN2-F1
#
_cell.length_a   1.000
_cell.length_b   1.000
_cell.length_c   1.000
_cell.angle_alpha   90.00
_cell.angle_beta   90.00
_cell.angle_gamma   90.00
#
_symmetry.space_group_name_H-M   'P 1'
#
loop_
_entity.id
_entity.type
_entity.pdbx_description
1 polymer ?
#
loop_
_entity_poly.entity_id
_entity_poly.type
_entity_poly.pdbx_seq_one_letter_code
_entity_poly.pdbx_strand_id
1 'polypeptide(L)'
;MKKKKIVYSCIAIAAFFCIAVIFYVVGYKQALKENQTETFNAVITDIGENGSSMQVEGLETNDINSRGAFIFSVEDDTKLEWHHAPIKLSEFDVGDCVAVTYTGSIMESYPGQIEKVTKLQLLDDEK
;
A
#
# COMPACT_ATOMS: atom_id res chain seq x y z
N MET A 1 22.95 50.65 -9.89
CA MET A 1 23.17 49.19 -10.09
C MET A 1 23.09 48.35 -8.80
N LYS A 2 23.70 48.75 -7.67
CA LYS A 2 23.69 47.97 -6.41
C LYS A 2 22.30 47.68 -5.83
N LYS A 3 21.39 48.67 -5.79
CA LYS A 3 20.01 48.49 -5.29
C LYS A 3 19.20 47.45 -6.08
N LYS A 4 19.31 47.45 -7.42
CA LYS A 4 18.66 46.45 -8.28
C LYS A 4 19.18 45.03 -7.97
N LYS A 5 20.49 44.87 -7.78
CA LYS A 5 21.10 43.58 -7.39
C LYS A 5 20.57 43.08 -6.03
N ILE A 6 20.42 43.97 -5.04
CA ILE A 6 19.84 43.63 -3.73
C ILE A 6 18.39 43.17 -3.89
N VAL A 7 17.57 43.89 -4.67
CA VAL A 7 16.18 43.51 -4.95
C VAL A 7 16.10 42.14 -5.61
N TYR A 8 16.93 41.86 -6.63
CA TYR A 8 16.96 40.54 -7.27
C TYR A 8 17.40 39.42 -6.32
N SER A 9 18.39 39.68 -5.45
CA SER A 9 18.79 38.70 -4.41
C SER A 9 17.67 38.42 -3.40
N CYS A 10 16.93 39.44 -2.95
CA CYS A 10 15.80 39.23 -2.05
C CYS A 10 14.69 38.40 -2.72
N ILE A 11 14.39 38.67 -4.00
CA ILE A 11 13.42 37.89 -4.79
C ILE A 11 13.88 36.45 -4.94
N ALA A 12 15.16 36.21 -5.24
CA ALA A 12 15.70 34.86 -5.38
C ALA A 12 15.63 34.06 -4.06
N ILE A 13 15.92 34.70 -2.93
CA ILE A 13 15.81 34.06 -1.61
C ILE A 13 14.35 33.72 -1.31
N ALA A 14 13.42 34.66 -1.52
CA ALA A 14 12.00 34.40 -1.32
C ALA A 14 11.48 33.26 -2.21
N ALA A 15 11.89 33.23 -3.49
CA ALA A 15 11.55 32.14 -4.39
C ALA A 15 12.09 30.78 -3.92
N PHE A 16 13.32 30.73 -3.40
CA PHE A 16 13.90 29.51 -2.83
C PHE A 16 13.10 29.01 -1.62
N PHE A 17 12.70 29.91 -0.72
CA PHE A 17 11.84 29.56 0.41
C PHE A 17 10.47 29.01 -0.05
N CYS A 18 9.85 29.63 -1.04
CA CYS A 18 8.59 29.12 -1.60
C CYS A 18 8.75 27.70 -2.17
N ILE A 19 9.84 27.45 -2.89
CA ILE A 19 10.15 26.11 -3.43
C ILE A 19 10.33 25.10 -2.30
N ALA A 20 11.08 25.43 -1.25
CA ALA A 20 11.28 24.56 -0.10
C ALA A 20 9.95 24.22 0.61
N VAL A 21 9.05 25.20 0.77
CA VAL A 21 7.71 24.98 1.35
C VAL A 21 6.88 24.06 0.46
N ILE A 22 6.91 24.25 -0.87
CA ILE A 22 6.20 23.37 -1.81
C ILE A 22 6.71 21.93 -1.67
N PHE A 23 8.02 21.71 -1.68
CA PHE A 23 8.60 20.38 -1.49
C PHE A 23 8.22 19.77 -0.14
N TYR A 24 8.25 20.55 0.94
CA TYR A 24 7.83 20.09 2.26
C TYR A 24 6.35 19.66 2.28
N VAL A 25 5.45 20.47 1.73
CA VAL A 25 4.00 20.16 1.70
C VAL A 25 3.72 18.95 0.81
N VAL A 26 4.35 18.85 -0.36
CA VAL A 26 4.19 17.70 -1.25
C VAL A 26 4.72 16.42 -0.59
N GLY A 27 5.92 16.45 -0.02
CA GLY A 27 6.50 15.31 0.68
C GLY A 27 5.67 14.88 1.89
N TYR A 28 5.17 15.83 2.68
CA TYR A 28 4.29 15.55 3.82
C TYR A 28 2.99 14.87 3.39
N LYS A 29 2.34 15.36 2.34
CA LYS A 29 1.10 14.75 1.82
C LYS A 29 1.33 13.34 1.28
N GLN A 30 2.45 13.11 0.60
CA GLN A 30 2.80 11.78 0.10
C GLN A 30 3.00 10.79 1.26
N ALA A 31 3.80 11.16 2.26
CA ALA A 31 4.01 10.32 3.44
C ALA A 31 2.70 10.03 4.18
N LEU A 32 1.78 11.01 4.28
CA LEU A 32 0.51 10.80 4.95
C LEU A 32 -0.37 9.77 4.24
N LYS A 33 -0.35 9.75 2.90
CA LYS A 33 -1.06 8.73 2.10
C LYS A 33 -0.46 7.34 2.29
N GLU A 34 0.87 7.21 2.28
CA GLU A 34 1.53 5.91 2.49
C GLU A 34 1.33 5.34 3.90
N ASN A 35 1.06 6.19 4.89
CA ASN A 35 0.72 5.75 6.25
C ASN A 35 -0.77 5.40 6.44
N GLN A 36 -1.64 5.74 5.48
CA GLN A 36 -3.03 5.31 5.52
C GLN A 36 -3.13 3.89 4.99
N THR A 37 -3.08 2.94 5.92
CA THR A 37 -3.26 1.53 5.62
C THR A 37 -4.65 1.08 6.04
N GLU A 38 -5.24 0.21 5.24
CA GLU A 38 -6.46 -0.51 5.55
C GLU A 38 -6.16 -1.99 5.66
N THR A 39 -6.94 -2.72 6.45
CA THR A 39 -6.78 -4.16 6.61
C THR A 39 -8.13 -4.84 6.58
N PHE A 40 -8.23 -5.93 5.82
CA PHE A 40 -9.40 -6.79 5.78
C PHE A 40 -8.98 -8.26 5.76
N ASN A 41 -9.87 -9.12 6.25
CA ASN A 41 -9.62 -10.57 6.28
C ASN A 41 -10.20 -11.23 5.03
N ALA A 42 -9.50 -12.18 4.45
CA ALA A 42 -9.92 -12.82 3.21
C ALA A 42 -9.44 -14.27 3.15
N VAL A 43 -10.00 -15.03 2.21
CA VAL A 43 -9.54 -16.36 1.86
C VAL A 43 -8.81 -16.30 0.52
N ILE A 44 -7.63 -16.91 0.42
CA ILE A 44 -6.93 -17.03 -0.87
C ILE A 44 -7.72 -17.96 -1.79
N THR A 45 -8.13 -17.45 -2.96
CA THR A 45 -8.91 -18.20 -3.95
C THR A 45 -8.09 -18.64 -5.15
N ASP A 46 -7.01 -17.94 -5.45
CA ASP A 46 -6.06 -18.31 -6.51
C ASP A 46 -4.67 -17.71 -6.22
N ILE A 47 -3.63 -18.42 -6.62
CA ILE A 47 -2.24 -17.96 -6.57
C ILE A 47 -1.69 -18.05 -7.98
N GLY A 48 -1.34 -16.91 -8.57
CA GLY A 48 -0.83 -16.82 -9.93
C GLY A 48 0.51 -17.53 -10.10
N GLU A 49 0.94 -17.70 -11.36
CA GLU A 49 2.23 -18.35 -11.65
C GLU A 49 3.38 -17.68 -10.89
N ASN A 50 4.18 -18.52 -10.21
CA ASN A 50 5.29 -18.13 -9.33
C ASN A 50 4.89 -17.32 -8.07
N GLY A 51 3.61 -17.26 -7.71
CA GLY A 51 3.11 -16.51 -6.55
C GLY A 51 3.11 -14.98 -6.73
N SER A 52 3.39 -14.50 -7.94
CA SER A 52 3.53 -13.08 -8.23
C SER A 52 2.23 -12.28 -8.08
N SER A 53 1.08 -12.95 -8.16
CA SER A 53 -0.24 -12.40 -7.89
C SER A 53 -1.05 -13.31 -6.98
N MET A 54 -1.94 -12.72 -6.19
CA MET A 54 -2.92 -13.43 -5.39
C MET A 54 -4.32 -12.90 -5.68
N GLN A 55 -5.27 -13.82 -5.79
CA GLN A 55 -6.69 -13.51 -5.70
C GLN A 55 -7.22 -13.94 -4.34
N VAL A 56 -8.07 -13.11 -3.76
CA VAL A 56 -8.68 -13.37 -2.46
C VAL A 56 -10.16 -12.99 -2.49
N GLU A 57 -10.96 -13.66 -1.66
CA GLU A 57 -12.35 -13.28 -1.39
C GLU A 57 -12.47 -12.75 0.04
N GLY A 58 -12.97 -11.53 0.20
CA GLY A 58 -13.16 -10.91 1.50
C GLY A 58 -14.18 -11.65 2.38
N LEU A 59 -13.93 -11.73 3.68
CA LEU A 59 -14.86 -12.36 4.63
C LEU A 59 -16.10 -11.49 4.88
N GLU A 60 -17.26 -12.14 5.09
CA GLU A 60 -18.54 -11.48 5.41
C GLU A 60 -18.51 -10.62 6.68
N THR A 61 -17.56 -10.87 7.59
CA THR A 61 -17.35 -10.11 8.82
C THR A 61 -16.69 -8.75 8.59
N ASN A 62 -16.12 -8.50 7.41
CA ASN A 62 -15.52 -7.22 7.06
C ASN A 62 -16.58 -6.12 6.86
N ASP A 63 -16.13 -4.88 6.68
CA ASP A 63 -16.96 -3.82 6.12
C ASP A 63 -17.47 -4.20 4.72
N ILE A 64 -18.64 -3.69 4.33
CA ILE A 64 -19.29 -4.03 3.05
C ILE A 64 -18.39 -3.83 1.83
N ASN A 65 -17.48 -2.85 1.89
CA ASN A 65 -16.57 -2.53 0.79
C ASN A 65 -15.39 -3.50 0.67
N SER A 66 -15.20 -4.41 1.62
CA SER A 66 -14.06 -5.35 1.67
C SER A 66 -14.52 -6.81 1.73
N ARG A 67 -15.71 -7.12 1.20
CA ARG A 67 -16.28 -8.48 1.13
C ARG A 67 -16.19 -9.14 -0.24
N GLY A 68 -15.79 -8.40 -1.27
CA GLY A 68 -15.74 -8.93 -2.63
C GLY A 68 -14.45 -9.68 -2.96
N ALA A 69 -14.36 -10.07 -4.23
CA ALA A 69 -13.15 -10.59 -4.85
C ALA A 69 -12.14 -9.47 -5.11
N PHE A 70 -10.89 -9.67 -4.68
CA PHE A 70 -9.77 -8.76 -4.95
C PHE A 70 -8.59 -9.49 -5.57
N ILE A 71 -7.79 -8.76 -6.35
CA ILE A 71 -6.52 -9.23 -6.91
C ILE A 71 -5.42 -8.21 -6.62
N PHE A 72 -4.22 -8.72 -6.33
CA PHE A 72 -3.03 -7.89 -6.13
C PHE A 72 -1.75 -8.65 -6.45
N SER A 73 -0.68 -7.89 -6.68
CA SER A 73 0.68 -8.42 -6.77
C SER A 73 1.33 -8.47 -5.39
N VAL A 74 2.18 -9.46 -5.16
CA VAL A 74 3.07 -9.51 -3.99
C VAL A 74 4.41 -8.94 -4.42
N GLU A 75 4.76 -7.77 -3.89
CA GLU A 75 6.01 -7.08 -4.21
C GLU A 75 7.12 -7.45 -3.21
N ASP A 76 8.38 -7.16 -3.56
CA ASP A 76 9.54 -7.46 -2.71
C ASP A 76 9.48 -6.75 -1.34
N ASP A 77 8.75 -5.64 -1.25
CA ASP A 77 8.54 -4.88 0.00
C ASP A 77 7.26 -5.27 0.76
N THR A 78 6.45 -6.19 0.22
CA THR A 78 5.29 -6.75 0.93
C THR A 78 5.77 -7.63 2.08
N LYS A 79 5.37 -7.30 3.30
CA LYS A 79 5.68 -8.11 4.49
C LYS A 79 4.82 -9.35 4.52
N LEU A 80 5.45 -10.52 4.55
CA LEU A 80 4.77 -11.82 4.65
C LEU A 80 4.97 -12.38 6.06
N GLU A 81 3.89 -12.59 6.82
CA GLU A 81 3.98 -12.94 8.24
C GLU A 81 3.03 -14.08 8.64
N TRP A 82 3.48 -14.89 9.60
CA TRP A 82 2.64 -15.81 10.38
C TRP A 82 3.05 -15.70 11.85
N HIS A 83 2.09 -15.48 12.75
CA HIS A 83 2.35 -15.20 14.17
C HIS A 83 3.50 -14.21 14.45
N HIS A 84 3.57 -13.12 13.67
CA HIS A 84 4.64 -12.10 13.74
C HIS A 84 6.05 -12.59 13.36
N ALA A 85 6.16 -13.77 12.76
CA ALA A 85 7.38 -14.29 12.18
C ALA A 85 7.34 -14.15 10.64
N PRO A 86 8.43 -13.72 9.99
CA PRO A 86 8.50 -13.68 8.53
C PRO A 86 8.37 -15.08 7.92
N ILE A 87 7.56 -15.22 6.87
CA ILE A 87 7.42 -16.46 6.09
C ILE A 87 7.68 -16.20 4.60
N LYS A 88 7.81 -17.27 3.82
CA LYS A 88 7.99 -17.18 2.36
C LYS A 88 6.65 -17.10 1.63
N LEU A 89 6.69 -16.65 0.38
CA LEU A 89 5.50 -16.66 -0.48
C LEU A 89 4.99 -18.08 -0.78
N SER A 90 5.90 -19.04 -0.93
CA SER A 90 5.58 -20.46 -1.14
C SER A 90 4.94 -21.15 0.06
N GLU A 91 4.75 -20.41 1.16
CA GLU A 91 4.14 -20.89 2.38
C GLU A 91 2.66 -20.51 2.48
N PHE A 92 2.12 -19.77 1.51
CA PHE A 92 0.69 -19.54 1.39
C PHE A 92 0.10 -20.53 0.40
N ASP A 93 -1.08 -21.05 0.73
CA ASP A 93 -1.84 -21.99 -0.09
C ASP A 93 -3.25 -21.45 -0.38
N VAL A 94 -3.84 -21.94 -1.47
CA VAL A 94 -5.25 -21.66 -1.78
C VAL A 94 -6.11 -22.25 -0.67
N GLY A 95 -7.00 -21.44 -0.10
CA GLY A 95 -7.84 -21.78 1.04
C GLY A 95 -7.39 -21.16 2.36
N ASP A 96 -6.15 -20.64 2.43
CA ASP A 96 -5.64 -19.98 3.63
C ASP A 96 -6.45 -18.73 3.98
N CYS A 97 -6.72 -18.55 5.27
CA CYS A 97 -7.25 -17.29 5.79
C CYS A 97 -6.11 -16.29 6.00
N VAL A 98 -6.22 -15.11 5.40
CA VAL A 98 -5.21 -14.06 5.46
C VAL A 98 -5.79 -12.72 5.88
N ALA A 99 -4.99 -11.90 6.57
CA ALA A 99 -5.23 -10.47 6.70
C ALA A 99 -4.41 -9.72 5.64
N VAL A 100 -5.11 -9.00 4.76
CA VAL A 100 -4.53 -8.19 3.68
C VAL A 100 -4.46 -6.75 4.14
N THR A 101 -3.25 -6.23 4.35
CA THR A 101 -3.01 -4.81 4.67
C THR A 101 -2.53 -4.09 3.43
N TYR A 102 -3.24 -3.05 3.01
CA TYR A 102 -2.96 -2.33 1.76
C TYR A 102 -2.95 -0.82 1.95
N THR A 103 -2.37 -0.11 0.98
CA THR A 103 -2.35 1.34 0.85
C THR A 103 -2.68 1.72 -0.60
N GLY A 104 -3.13 2.95 -0.81
CA GLY A 104 -3.48 3.43 -2.14
C GLY A 104 -4.93 3.09 -2.50
N SER A 105 -5.22 3.06 -3.80
CA SER A 105 -6.59 2.92 -4.30
C SER A 105 -6.92 1.47 -4.63
N ILE A 106 -8.22 1.16 -4.71
CA ILE A 106 -8.73 -0.06 -5.35
C ILE A 106 -9.32 0.36 -6.69
N MET A 107 -8.86 -0.25 -7.78
CA MET A 107 -9.44 0.01 -9.11
C MET A 107 -10.80 -0.68 -9.22
N GLU A 108 -11.76 0.03 -9.81
CA GLU A 108 -13.13 -0.47 -10.06
C GLU A 108 -13.14 -1.50 -11.21
N SER A 109 -12.66 -2.71 -10.92
CA SER A 109 -12.63 -3.88 -11.79
C SER A 109 -13.22 -5.10 -11.08
N TYR A 110 -13.30 -6.25 -11.78
CA TYR A 110 -13.68 -7.52 -11.17
C TYR A 110 -12.71 -8.65 -11.56
N PRO A 111 -11.97 -9.25 -10.61
CA PRO A 111 -11.81 -8.83 -9.20
C PRO A 111 -11.34 -7.37 -9.05
N GLY A 112 -11.63 -6.74 -7.92
CA GLY A 112 -11.14 -5.39 -7.62
C GLY A 112 -9.61 -5.41 -7.49
N GLN A 113 -8.92 -4.53 -8.21
CA GLN A 113 -7.45 -4.54 -8.21
C GLN A 113 -6.92 -3.61 -7.13
N ILE A 114 -6.23 -4.16 -6.13
CA ILE A 114 -5.60 -3.38 -5.06
C ILE A 114 -4.25 -2.87 -5.58
N GLU A 115 -4.00 -1.57 -5.44
CA GLU A 115 -2.80 -0.92 -5.95
C GLU A 115 -1.52 -1.42 -5.25
N LYS A 116 -1.51 -1.45 -3.91
CA LYS A 116 -0.32 -1.86 -3.15
C LYS A 116 -0.68 -2.58 -1.85
N VAL A 117 -0.27 -3.85 -1.75
CA VAL A 117 -0.32 -4.61 -0.50
C VAL A 117 1.01 -4.45 0.26
N THR A 118 0.93 -3.95 1.49
CA THR A 118 2.09 -3.67 2.34
C THR A 118 2.39 -4.81 3.32
N LYS A 119 1.37 -5.59 3.67
CA LYS A 119 1.50 -6.78 4.51
C LYS A 119 0.43 -7.80 4.17
N LEU A 120 0.85 -9.06 4.11
CA LEU A 120 -0.02 -10.23 4.04
C LEU A 120 0.30 -11.14 5.22
N GLN A 121 -0.71 -11.41 6.05
CA GLN A 121 -0.54 -12.18 7.27
C GLN A 121 -1.41 -13.43 7.25
N LEU A 122 -0.81 -14.61 7.39
CA LEU A 122 -1.53 -15.87 7.57
C LEU A 122 -2.20 -15.89 8.95
N LEU A 123 -3.48 -16.28 8.98
CA LEU A 123 -4.33 -16.28 10.18
C LEU A 123 -4.60 -17.67 10.74
N ASP A 124 -4.36 -18.73 9.96
CA ASP A 124 -4.59 -20.09 10.41
C ASP A 124 -3.63 -20.48 11.54
N ASP A 125 -4.16 -21.15 12.57
CA ASP A 125 -3.41 -21.51 13.79
C ASP A 125 -2.51 -22.74 13.58
N GLU A 126 -2.80 -23.57 12.57
CA GLU A 126 -2.07 -24.80 12.26
C GLU A 126 -1.78 -24.87 10.76
N LYS A 127 -0.64 -25.49 10.42
CA LYS A 127 -0.16 -25.69 9.05
C LYS A 127 0.30 -27.12 8.83
#